data_AF-A0A530ZSQ8-F1
#
_entry.id   AF-A0A530ZSQ8-F1
#
_cell.length_a   1.000
_cell.length_b   1.000
_cell.length_c   1.000
_cell.angle_alpha   90.00
_cell.angle_beta   90.00
_cell.angle_gamma   90.00
#
_symmetry.space_group_name_H-M   'P 1'
#
loop_
_entity.id
_entity.type
_entity.pdbx_description
1 polymer ?
#
loop_
_entity_poly.entity_id
_entity_poly.type
_entity_poly.pdbx_seq_one_letter_code
_entity_poly.pdbx_strand_id
1 'polypeptide(L)'
;AWTEEIAINCLVVVVFLGSVMCTRTTRHIHVDVLYHYLPAGAGRYLALAVNVITICFFAYMSWLLWRYVGIVHRERMVTINLPRNVVFYAVFAGFVLMMLRAIQVFIGNIRRGYSALERPAAFDGLGE
;
A
#
# COMPACT_ATOMS: atom_id res chain seq x y z
N ALA A 1 4.03 29.71 -10.35
CA ALA A 1 5.30 28.97 -10.49
C ALA A 1 5.76 28.37 -9.16
N TRP A 2 6.14 29.17 -8.14
CA TRP A 2 6.68 28.58 -6.89
C TRP A 2 5.63 27.85 -6.03
N THR A 3 4.41 28.37 -5.94
CA THR A 3 3.31 27.77 -5.18
C THR A 3 2.84 26.44 -5.77
N GLU A 4 2.88 26.31 -7.09
CA GLU A 4 2.46 25.12 -7.83
C GLU A 4 3.37 23.92 -7.52
N GLU A 5 4.69 24.13 -7.54
CA GLU A 5 5.66 23.08 -7.22
C GLU A 5 5.53 22.59 -5.76
N ILE A 6 5.28 23.50 -4.82
CA ILE A 6 5.04 23.14 -3.41
C ILE A 6 3.72 22.37 -3.27
N ALA A 7 2.66 22.81 -3.94
CA ALA A 7 1.36 22.15 -3.89
C ALA A 7 1.45 20.70 -4.40
N ILE A 8 2.17 20.47 -5.51
CA ILE A 8 2.38 19.12 -6.06
C ILE A 8 3.16 18.24 -5.08
N ASN A 9 4.23 18.76 -4.47
CA ASN A 9 5.02 18.00 -3.50
C ASN A 9 4.21 17.64 -2.24
N CYS A 10 3.42 18.57 -1.72
CA CYS A 10 2.51 18.30 -0.59
C CYS A 10 1.43 17.27 -0.97
N LEU A 11 0.86 17.37 -2.17
CA LEU A 11 -0.12 16.41 -2.68
C LEU A 11 0.46 14.99 -2.70
N VAL A 12 1.70 14.82 -3.18
CA VAL A 12 2.38 13.51 -3.20
C VAL A 12 2.47 12.93 -1.79
N VAL A 13 2.95 13.71 -0.81
CA VAL A 13 3.07 13.25 0.58
C VAL A 13 1.72 12.84 1.16
N VAL A 14 0.68 13.65 0.94
CA VAL A 14 -0.68 13.37 1.43
C VAL A 14 -1.26 12.10 0.79
N VAL A 15 -1.08 11.91 -0.52
CA VAL A 15 -1.57 10.72 -1.24
C VAL A 15 -0.92 9.45 -0.70
N PHE A 16 0.40 9.46 -0.48
CA PHE A 16 1.10 8.29 0.07
C PHE A 16 0.77 8.03 1.54
N LEU A 17 0.50 9.05 2.34
CA LEU A 17 -0.02 8.86 3.69
C LEU A 17 -1.44 8.30 3.69
N GLY A 18 -2.32 8.81 2.80
CA GLY A 18 -3.67 8.30 2.64
C GLY A 18 -3.70 6.84 2.17
N SER A 19 -2.80 6.45 1.28
CA SER A 19 -2.72 5.08 0.78
C SER A 19 -2.31 4.08 1.88
N VAL A 20 -1.49 4.47 2.87
CA VAL A 20 -1.19 3.66 4.07
C VAL A 20 -2.47 3.30 4.83
N MET A 21 -3.39 4.25 4.97
CA MET A 21 -4.68 4.01 5.63
C MET A 21 -5.57 3.08 4.80
N CYS A 22 -5.58 3.22 3.48
CA CYS A 22 -6.29 2.28 2.59
C CYS A 22 -5.76 0.85 2.71
N THR A 23 -4.45 0.66 2.85
CA THR A 23 -3.84 -0.66 3.07
C THR A 23 -4.25 -1.25 4.42
N ARG A 24 -4.41 -0.42 5.46
CA ARG A 24 -4.87 -0.88 6.79
C ARG A 24 -6.32 -1.38 6.76
N THR A 25 -7.20 -0.73 6.02
CA THR A 25 -8.62 -1.10 5.93
C THR A 25 -8.89 -2.13 4.83
N THR A 26 -7.84 -2.63 4.15
CA THR A 26 -7.97 -3.57 3.02
C THR A 26 -8.91 -3.02 1.92
N ARG A 27 -8.97 -1.69 1.77
CA ARG A 27 -9.83 -1.00 0.78
C ARG A 27 -9.15 -0.78 -0.57
N HIS A 28 -8.03 -1.46 -0.81
CA HIS A 28 -7.53 -1.55 -2.19
C HIS A 28 -8.58 -2.26 -3.04
N ILE A 29 -8.65 -1.92 -4.32
CA ILE A 29 -9.66 -2.51 -5.21
C ILE A 29 -9.36 -4.01 -5.33
N HIS A 30 -10.25 -4.84 -4.80
CA HIS A 30 -10.17 -6.29 -4.91
C HIS A 30 -11.34 -6.79 -5.77
N VAL A 31 -11.11 -7.91 -6.46
CA VAL A 31 -12.14 -8.55 -7.27
C VAL A 31 -12.80 -9.65 -6.45
N ASP A 32 -13.95 -9.35 -5.84
CA ASP A 32 -14.66 -10.27 -4.95
C ASP A 32 -15.51 -11.31 -5.71
N VAL A 33 -15.91 -11.01 -6.96
CA VAL A 33 -16.74 -11.89 -7.80
C VAL A 33 -16.08 -13.25 -8.01
N LEU A 34 -14.75 -13.29 -8.15
CA LEU A 34 -14.01 -14.52 -8.38
C LEU A 34 -14.13 -15.49 -7.19
N TYR A 35 -14.26 -14.98 -5.96
CA TYR A 35 -14.40 -15.79 -4.75
C TYR A 35 -15.78 -16.42 -4.62
N HIS A 36 -16.82 -15.86 -5.26
CA HIS A 36 -18.17 -16.41 -5.24
C HIS A 36 -18.32 -17.71 -6.04
N TYR A 37 -17.48 -17.89 -7.07
CA TYR A 37 -17.50 -19.08 -7.93
C TYR A 37 -16.52 -20.18 -7.47
N LEU A 38 -15.67 -19.92 -6.47
CA LEU A 38 -14.67 -20.86 -5.99
C LEU A 38 -15.14 -21.60 -4.71
N PRO A 39 -14.83 -22.91 -4.56
CA PRO A 39 -15.06 -23.61 -3.31
C PRO A 39 -14.19 -23.02 -2.19
N ALA A 40 -14.70 -23.05 -0.94
CA ALA A 40 -14.08 -22.38 0.22
C ALA A 40 -12.57 -22.65 0.38
N GLY A 41 -12.11 -23.89 0.14
CA GLY A 41 -10.69 -24.22 0.20
C GLY A 41 -9.85 -23.51 -0.86
N ALA A 42 -10.34 -23.42 -2.11
CA ALA A 42 -9.63 -22.75 -3.20
C ALA A 42 -9.64 -21.22 -3.04
N GLY A 43 -10.75 -20.66 -2.57
CA GLY A 43 -10.85 -19.24 -2.22
C GLY A 43 -9.81 -18.82 -1.19
N ARG A 44 -9.55 -19.68 -0.19
CA ARG A 44 -8.51 -19.45 0.82
C ARG A 44 -7.10 -19.35 0.24
N TYR A 45 -6.72 -20.33 -0.58
CA TYR A 45 -5.39 -20.35 -1.21
C TYR A 45 -5.19 -19.15 -2.13
N LEU A 46 -6.25 -18.77 -2.88
CA LEU A 46 -6.21 -17.60 -3.74
C LEU A 46 -6.04 -16.31 -2.93
N ALA A 47 -6.79 -16.14 -1.84
CA ALA A 47 -6.65 -14.98 -0.97
C ALA A 47 -5.25 -14.89 -0.33
N LEU A 48 -4.69 -16.04 0.07
CA LEU A 48 -3.32 -16.10 0.59
C LEU A 48 -2.30 -15.71 -0.48
N ALA A 49 -2.46 -16.23 -1.70
CA ALA A 49 -1.59 -15.89 -2.83
C ALA A 49 -1.65 -14.40 -3.16
N VAL A 50 -2.85 -13.80 -3.24
CA VAL A 50 -3.02 -12.35 -3.49
C VAL A 50 -2.33 -11.53 -2.41
N ASN A 51 -2.52 -11.86 -1.13
CA ASN A 51 -1.84 -11.14 -0.04
C ASN A 51 -0.31 -11.24 -0.15
N VAL A 52 0.23 -12.43 -0.46
CA VAL A 52 1.67 -12.61 -0.66
C VAL A 52 2.17 -11.76 -1.83
N ILE A 53 1.45 -11.76 -2.95
CA ILE A 53 1.79 -10.92 -4.12
C ILE A 53 1.79 -9.44 -3.75
N THR A 54 0.80 -8.98 -3.00
CA THR A 54 0.73 -7.58 -2.53
C THR A 54 1.90 -7.22 -1.62
N ILE A 55 2.29 -8.09 -0.68
CA ILE A 55 3.47 -7.88 0.17
C ILE A 55 4.75 -7.84 -0.68
N CYS A 56 4.92 -8.79 -1.60
CA CYS A 56 6.07 -8.83 -2.51
C CYS A 56 6.14 -7.56 -3.38
N PHE A 57 5.00 -7.07 -3.86
CA PHE A 57 4.92 -5.82 -4.61
C PHE A 57 5.39 -4.63 -3.78
N PHE A 58 4.89 -4.46 -2.54
CA PHE A 58 5.33 -3.37 -1.67
C PHE A 58 6.81 -3.49 -1.26
N ALA A 59 7.31 -4.71 -1.04
CA ALA A 59 8.72 -4.96 -0.75
C ALA A 59 9.61 -4.60 -1.95
N TYR A 60 9.24 -5.03 -3.16
CA TYR A 60 9.94 -4.70 -4.39
C TYR A 60 9.94 -3.18 -4.65
N MET A 61 8.80 -2.52 -4.43
CA MET A 61 8.70 -1.08 -4.64
C MET A 61 9.51 -0.29 -3.61
N SER A 62 9.51 -0.72 -2.35
CA SER A 62 10.38 -0.15 -1.31
C SER A 62 11.86 -0.31 -1.67
N TRP A 63 12.28 -1.47 -2.19
CA TRP A 63 13.65 -1.69 -2.63
C TRP A 63 14.04 -0.83 -3.84
N LEU A 64 13.13 -0.71 -4.82
CA LEU A 64 13.34 0.13 -5.99
C LEU A 64 13.48 1.60 -5.59
N LEU A 65 12.61 2.09 -4.69
CA LEU A 65 12.68 3.45 -4.13
C LEU A 65 13.95 3.69 -3.33
N TRP A 66 14.40 2.72 -2.53
CA TRP A 66 15.67 2.81 -1.82
C TRP A 66 16.84 3.01 -2.79
N ARG A 67 16.88 2.21 -3.86
CA ARG A 67 17.90 2.34 -4.91
C ARG A 67 17.76 3.66 -5.67
N TYR A 68 16.54 4.10 -5.93
CA TYR A 68 16.25 5.35 -6.64
C TYR A 68 16.69 6.57 -5.83
N VAL A 69 16.40 6.61 -4.52
CA VAL A 69 16.87 7.66 -3.59
C VAL A 69 18.40 7.73 -3.58
N GLY A 70 19.08 6.58 -3.61
CA GLY A 70 20.54 6.51 -3.68
C GLY A 70 21.14 7.07 -4.98
N ILE A 71 20.45 6.92 -6.11
CA ILE A 71 20.90 7.41 -7.43
C ILE A 71 20.55 8.89 -7.63
N VAL A 72 19.35 9.30 -7.19
CA VAL A 72 18.79 10.66 -7.38
C VAL A 72 19.33 11.67 -6.37
N HIS A 73 20.20 11.26 -5.44
CA HIS A 73 20.88 12.18 -4.52
C HIS A 73 21.62 13.34 -5.22
N ARG A 74 21.95 13.19 -6.52
CA ARG A 74 22.62 14.23 -7.33
C ARG A 74 21.71 15.12 -8.19
N GLU A 75 20.42 14.82 -8.35
CA GLU A 75 19.51 15.65 -9.17
C GLU A 75 18.65 16.59 -8.31
N ARG A 76 19.03 17.87 -8.28
CA ARG A 76 18.28 18.95 -7.63
C ARG A 76 17.04 19.33 -8.47
N MET A 77 15.92 19.67 -7.82
CA MET A 77 14.86 20.44 -8.50
C MET A 77 15.41 21.83 -8.84
N VAL A 78 15.07 22.29 -10.04
CA VAL A 78 15.73 23.42 -10.72
C VAL A 78 15.22 24.78 -10.18
N THR A 79 14.14 24.83 -9.39
CA THR A 79 13.43 26.10 -9.14
C THR A 79 13.19 26.45 -7.65
N ILE A 80 13.12 25.50 -6.70
CA ILE A 80 12.90 25.81 -5.27
C ILE A 80 13.91 25.08 -4.38
N ASN A 81 14.57 25.82 -3.48
CA ASN A 81 15.50 25.34 -2.44
C ASN A 81 14.81 24.54 -1.30
N LEU A 82 13.77 23.77 -1.61
CA LEU A 82 13.26 22.75 -0.69
C LEU A 82 13.96 21.44 -1.07
N PRO A 83 14.65 20.75 -0.13
CA PRO A 83 15.32 19.51 -0.45
C PRO A 83 14.29 18.49 -0.95
N ARG A 84 14.24 18.26 -2.27
CA ARG A 84 13.47 17.19 -2.97
C ARG A 84 13.58 15.84 -2.25
N ASN A 85 14.68 15.64 -1.54
CA ASN A 85 14.96 14.52 -0.65
C ASN A 85 13.83 14.22 0.36
N VAL A 86 13.19 15.24 0.96
CA VAL A 86 12.14 15.02 1.98
C VAL A 86 10.91 14.34 1.39
N VAL A 87 10.49 14.72 0.19
CA VAL A 87 9.35 14.11 -0.49
C VAL A 87 9.67 12.67 -0.88
N PHE A 88 10.86 12.41 -1.43
CA PHE A 88 11.28 11.06 -1.78
C PHE A 88 11.44 10.15 -0.56
N TYR A 89 11.96 10.65 0.56
CA TYR A 89 11.98 9.92 1.82
C TYR A 89 10.56 9.68 2.37
N ALA A 90 9.64 10.63 2.22
CA ALA A 90 8.25 10.45 2.61
C ALA A 90 7.55 9.38 1.77
N VAL A 91 7.81 9.33 0.45
CA VAL A 91 7.32 8.27 -0.43
C VAL A 91 7.90 6.91 -0.03
N PHE A 92 9.21 6.83 0.18
CA PHE A 92 9.87 5.62 0.67
C PHE A 92 9.27 5.16 2.01
N ALA A 93 9.11 6.07 2.97
CA ALA A 93 8.47 5.79 4.24
C ALA A 93 7.01 5.32 4.07
N GLY A 94 6.26 5.90 3.13
CA GLY A 94 4.90 5.48 2.77
C GLY A 94 4.86 4.02 2.32
N PHE A 95 5.72 3.63 1.38
CA PHE A 95 5.79 2.25 0.91
C PHE A 95 6.22 1.26 2.00
N VAL A 96 7.19 1.63 2.84
CA VAL A 96 7.60 0.80 3.98
C VAL A 96 6.44 0.64 4.98
N LEU A 97 5.71 1.71 5.27
CA LEU A 97 4.53 1.65 6.15
C LEU A 97 3.42 0.80 5.53
N MET A 98 3.16 0.90 4.22
CA MET A 98 2.20 0.04 3.52
C MET A 98 2.63 -1.43 3.58
N MET A 99 3.91 -1.73 3.40
CA MET A 99 4.45 -3.10 3.53
C MET A 99 4.22 -3.64 4.94
N LEU A 100 4.56 -2.87 5.99
CA LEU A 100 4.36 -3.27 7.38
C LEU A 100 2.87 -3.51 7.68
N ARG A 101 1.97 -2.65 7.18
CA ARG A 101 0.52 -2.83 7.31
C ARG A 101 0.02 -4.07 6.58
N ALA A 102 0.50 -4.34 5.37
CA ALA A 102 0.13 -5.53 4.61
C ALA A 102 0.56 -6.82 5.34
N ILE A 103 1.75 -6.83 5.93
CA ILE A 103 2.22 -7.95 6.77
C ILE A 103 1.34 -8.14 8.01
N GLN A 104 0.96 -7.06 8.69
CA GLN A 104 0.04 -7.13 9.84
C GLN A 104 -1.32 -7.74 9.46
N VAL A 105 -1.88 -7.32 8.32
CA VAL A 105 -3.15 -7.86 7.80
C VAL A 105 -2.99 -9.33 7.43
N PHE A 106 -1.89 -9.71 6.77
CA PHE A 106 -1.60 -11.09 6.40
C PHE A 106 -1.47 -12.02 7.61
N ILE A 107 -0.72 -11.62 8.63
CA ILE A 107 -0.61 -12.35 9.89
C ILE A 107 -1.99 -12.46 10.57
N GLY A 108 -2.77 -11.37 10.55
CA GLY A 108 -4.15 -11.37 11.04
C GLY A 108 -5.04 -12.39 10.33
N ASN A 109 -4.97 -12.45 9.00
CA ASN A 109 -5.72 -13.40 8.17
C ASN A 109 -5.31 -14.84 8.45
N ILE A 110 -4.01 -15.12 8.58
CA ILE A 110 -3.51 -16.46 8.95
C ILE A 110 -4.04 -16.88 10.33
N ARG A 111 -3.97 -16.00 11.32
CA ARG A 111 -4.41 -16.30 12.70
C ARG A 111 -5.93 -16.47 12.83
N ARG A 112 -6.72 -15.71 12.07
CA ARG A 112 -8.19 -15.78 12.09
C ARG A 112 -8.74 -16.98 11.34
N GLY A 113 -7.94 -17.57 10.45
CA GLY A 113 -8.37 -18.70 9.66
C GLY A 113 -9.55 -18.40 8.74
N TYR A 114 -9.77 -17.13 8.39
CA TYR A 114 -10.71 -16.68 7.36
C TYR A 114 -10.15 -15.39 6.75
N SER A 115 -10.25 -15.23 5.43
CA SER A 115 -9.85 -14.00 4.74
C SER A 115 -11.03 -13.05 4.59
N ALA A 116 -10.78 -11.73 4.60
CA ALA A 116 -11.81 -10.70 4.32
C ALA A 116 -12.53 -10.94 2.97
N LEU A 117 -11.86 -11.60 2.03
CA LEU A 117 -12.42 -11.97 0.72
C LEU A 117 -13.40 -13.16 0.76
N GLU A 118 -13.34 -14.01 1.80
CA GLU A 118 -14.27 -15.15 1.96
C GLU A 118 -15.56 -14.73 2.69
N ARG A 119 -15.49 -13.69 3.53
CA ARG A 119 -16.62 -13.14 4.29
C ARG A 119 -16.53 -11.60 4.36
N PRO A 120 -16.90 -10.89 3.28
CA PRO A 120 -16.89 -9.41 3.27
C PRO A 120 -17.80 -8.81 4.35
N ALA A 121 -18.89 -9.51 4.71
CA ALA A 121 -19.83 -9.11 5.76
C ALA A 121 -19.21 -8.95 7.16
N ALA A 122 -18.07 -9.60 7.45
CA ALA A 122 -17.40 -9.46 8.76
C ALA A 122 -16.54 -8.18 8.87
N PHE A 123 -16.27 -7.51 7.76
CA PHE A 123 -15.44 -6.30 7.71
C PHE A 123 -16.22 -5.02 7.38
N ASP A 124 -17.45 -5.15 6.87
CA ASP A 124 -18.28 -3.99 6.49
C ASP A 124 -19.01 -3.31 7.64
N GLY A 125 -18.97 -3.83 8.87
CA GLY A 125 -19.69 -3.21 9.99
C GLY A 125 -21.21 -3.13 9.78
N LEU A 126 -21.74 -3.82 8.77
CA LEU A 126 -23.18 -4.06 8.56
C LEU A 126 -23.61 -5.25 9.43
N GLY A 127 -23.38 -5.10 10.73
CA GLY A 127 -24.24 -5.70 11.73
C GLY A 127 -25.30 -4.66 12.05
N GLU A 128 -26.53 -4.95 11.64
CA GLU A 128 -27.80 -4.23 11.88
C GLU A 128 -28.18 -3.17 10.84
#